data_AF-A0A3D3US80-F1
#
_entry.id   AF-A0A3D3US80-F1
#
_cell.length_a   1.000
_cell.length_b   1.000
_cell.length_c   1.000
_cell.angle_alpha   90.00
_cell.angle_beta   90.00
_cell.angle_gamma   90.00
#
_symmetry.space_group_name_H-M   'P 1'
#
loop_
_entity.id
_entity.type
_entity.pdbx_description
1 polymer ?
#
loop_
_entity_poly.entity_id
_entity_poly.type
_entity_poly.pdbx_seq_one_letter_code
_entity_poly.pdbx_strand_id
1 'polypeptide(L)'
;MNGFGTKIRDANILVWLPSPMGDAILCTPALRAIRQQFKSCKIWFYANPVVREVLSPCTLNDQWIQQRGKNPLAVARELRQHRFTHVILFKNSFASALAVFLAAIPSRIGYARDNRGFLLTDKLPPARLPNRKFKPISAIDSYLVIALEVGADITDRSLELSVDPAANDAIRAKLPELADTKGPVVVIVPGGAFGPSKCWPNIRFAETADWLIANYNATVIISVAPNRTERQIADGICELSGNKLINLGERSLSIGELKALFSASDLVITNDTGPRHIAVALRRKVVTIFGPNNPVWTETGYENETQIIGNVPCAPCDKPICKKSEHSCMLAVTVEMVCAAAGELLDNNRKRARIPARREFIETSQSFFVDSGYVTAFEKLGLTSFDALFSFNSGKDPGGSSLPEYRSRLEFKISDPDKTLFLKRYNNPGALIQIKNWYWHNSRKSMMSFDSDPADDLARAGIKTPKTISYGEQWGVFLEKRSFIITEELPNAESLEQKLPDCFQDRSKTENLKQQRNFIKRLAQFAGRFHDTSYRHRDFYLAHIFYSDDGTFYLIDLQRAFKPRILAERFRVKDIAQLYYSAPGSAFSKTDRLRFYKTYAGKESLDGRDKAFIRKVVRKVNRIA
;
A
#
# COMPACT_ATOMS: atom_id res chain seq x y z
N MET A 1 6.00 -17.70 -27.14
CA MET A 1 4.88 -16.78 -26.84
C MET A 1 5.30 -15.42 -27.36
N ASN A 2 4.71 -14.97 -28.47
CA ASN A 2 5.05 -13.69 -29.09
C ASN A 2 4.43 -12.57 -28.25
N GLY A 3 5.24 -11.94 -27.40
CA GLY A 3 4.81 -10.85 -26.53
C GLY A 3 4.40 -9.60 -27.31
N PHE A 4 3.29 -9.02 -26.86
CA PHE A 4 2.52 -7.87 -27.38
C PHE A 4 3.33 -6.60 -27.72
N GLY A 5 4.53 -6.43 -27.16
CA GLY A 5 5.29 -5.18 -27.19
C GLY A 5 5.86 -4.73 -28.56
N THR A 6 5.78 -5.54 -29.62
CA THR A 6 6.44 -5.23 -30.91
C THR A 6 5.52 -4.65 -32.00
N LYS A 7 4.19 -4.59 -31.82
CA LYS A 7 3.26 -4.18 -32.91
C LYS A 7 2.39 -2.94 -32.67
N ILE A 8 2.39 -2.33 -31.49
CA ILE A 8 1.61 -1.09 -31.23
C ILE A 8 2.51 0.12 -31.39
N ARG A 9 2.76 0.53 -32.62
CA ARG A 9 3.30 1.86 -32.96
C ARG A 9 2.21 2.60 -33.76
N ASP A 10 1.93 3.85 -33.38
CA ASP A 10 0.96 4.73 -34.03
C ASP A 10 -0.50 4.23 -34.05
N ALA A 11 -0.94 3.58 -32.98
CA ALA A 11 -2.28 3.03 -32.84
C ALA A 11 -3.29 4.02 -32.23
N ASN A 12 -4.53 4.00 -32.73
CA ASN A 12 -5.70 4.51 -32.01
C ASN A 12 -6.21 3.44 -31.03
N ILE A 13 -5.98 3.66 -29.73
CA ILE A 13 -6.32 2.73 -28.66
C ILE A 13 -7.61 3.19 -27.97
N LEU A 14 -8.60 2.32 -27.92
CA LEU A 14 -9.79 2.50 -27.10
C LEU A 14 -9.58 1.84 -25.74
N VAL A 15 -9.85 2.56 -24.66
CA VAL A 15 -9.90 1.99 -23.31
C VAL A 15 -11.34 2.10 -22.81
N TRP A 16 -12.01 0.96 -22.68
CA TRP A 16 -13.36 0.93 -22.12
C TRP A 16 -13.27 0.77 -20.61
N LEU A 17 -13.52 1.87 -19.90
CA LEU A 17 -13.39 1.96 -18.45
C LEU A 17 -14.42 1.09 -17.72
N PRO A 18 -14.08 0.58 -16.53
CA PRO A 18 -15.02 -0.17 -15.71
C PRO A 18 -16.07 0.77 -15.09
N SER A 19 -17.16 0.18 -14.60
CA SER A 19 -18.25 0.89 -13.93
C SER A 19 -18.77 -0.02 -12.81
N PRO A 20 -19.04 0.49 -11.59
CA PRO A 20 -19.30 1.89 -11.21
C PRO A 20 -18.05 2.77 -10.97
N MET A 21 -18.24 4.02 -10.52
CA MET A 21 -17.13 4.99 -10.35
C MET A 21 -15.98 4.51 -9.47
N GLY A 22 -16.26 3.73 -8.43
CA GLY A 22 -15.22 3.17 -7.55
C GLY A 22 -14.23 2.30 -8.33
N ASP A 23 -14.74 1.42 -9.19
CA ASP A 23 -13.91 0.58 -10.05
C ASP A 23 -13.06 1.41 -11.02
N ALA A 24 -13.59 2.52 -11.54
CA ALA A 24 -12.85 3.40 -12.42
C ALA A 24 -11.68 4.09 -11.70
N ILE A 25 -11.87 4.50 -10.45
CA ILE A 25 -10.80 5.07 -9.62
C ILE A 25 -9.75 3.99 -9.30
N LEU A 26 -10.18 2.78 -8.93
CA LEU A 26 -9.28 1.63 -8.69
C LEU A 26 -8.52 1.20 -9.95
N CYS A 27 -9.00 1.57 -11.14
CA CYS A 27 -8.35 1.32 -12.43
C CYS A 27 -7.23 2.32 -12.74
N THR A 28 -7.16 3.48 -12.07
CA THR A 28 -6.19 4.54 -12.36
C THR A 28 -4.72 4.10 -12.41
N PRO A 29 -4.22 3.16 -11.58
CA PRO A 29 -2.84 2.67 -11.71
C PRO A 29 -2.59 1.96 -13.04
N ALA A 30 -3.56 1.17 -13.51
CA ALA A 30 -3.47 0.48 -14.80
C ALA A 30 -3.58 1.47 -15.97
N LEU A 31 -4.42 2.49 -15.85
CA LEU A 31 -4.52 3.57 -16.85
C LEU A 31 -3.21 4.35 -16.96
N ARG A 32 -2.56 4.67 -15.83
CA ARG A 32 -1.24 5.31 -15.79
C ARG A 32 -0.18 4.45 -16.47
N ALA A 33 -0.12 3.16 -16.12
CA ALA A 33 0.79 2.19 -16.74
C ALA A 33 0.60 2.14 -18.27
N ILE A 34 -0.64 2.03 -18.74
CA ILE A 34 -0.97 2.01 -20.18
C ILE A 34 -0.56 3.33 -20.85
N ARG A 35 -0.84 4.48 -20.23
CA ARG A 35 -0.45 5.79 -20.78
C ARG A 35 1.07 5.92 -20.91
N GLN A 36 1.82 5.46 -19.91
CA GLN A 36 3.29 5.48 -19.89
C GLN A 36 3.90 4.52 -20.92
N GLN A 37 3.27 3.35 -21.13
CA GLN A 37 3.72 2.38 -22.12
C GLN A 37 3.50 2.88 -23.56
N PHE A 38 2.35 3.50 -23.82
CA PHE A 38 1.95 3.88 -25.17
C PHE A 38 2.01 5.39 -25.41
N LYS A 39 3.04 6.11 -24.94
CA LYS A 39 3.13 7.59 -25.00
C LYS A 39 2.89 8.21 -26.38
N SER A 40 3.29 7.54 -27.47
CA SER A 40 3.09 8.03 -28.85
C SER A 40 1.71 7.71 -29.44
N CYS A 41 0.93 6.84 -28.80
CA CYS A 41 -0.37 6.41 -29.32
C CYS A 41 -1.50 7.34 -28.85
N LYS A 42 -2.57 7.44 -29.63
CA LYS A 42 -3.76 8.19 -29.23
C LYS A 42 -4.70 7.29 -28.41
N ILE A 43 -4.92 7.64 -27.16
CA ILE A 43 -5.74 6.89 -26.20
C ILE A 43 -7.09 7.59 -26.01
N TRP A 44 -8.17 6.85 -26.27
CA TRP A 44 -9.54 7.30 -26.08
C TRP A 44 -10.17 6.56 -24.92
N PHE A 45 -10.76 7.27 -23.97
CA PHE A 45 -11.54 6.66 -22.90
C PHE A 45 -13.01 6.59 -23.28
N TYR A 46 -13.60 5.40 -23.15
CA TYR A 46 -15.03 5.18 -23.34
C TYR A 46 -15.70 4.82 -22.01
N ALA A 47 -16.63 5.66 -21.58
CA ALA A 47 -17.24 5.55 -20.25
C ALA A 47 -18.62 6.20 -20.15
N ASN A 48 -19.37 5.87 -19.10
CA ASN A 48 -20.61 6.57 -18.76
C ASN A 48 -20.31 7.98 -18.18
N PRO A 49 -21.31 8.88 -18.09
CA PRO A 49 -21.10 10.26 -17.63
C PRO A 49 -20.46 10.36 -16.24
N VAL A 50 -20.89 9.53 -15.29
CA VAL A 50 -20.39 9.52 -13.89
C VAL A 50 -18.90 9.15 -13.84
N VAL A 51 -18.49 8.12 -14.57
CA VAL A 51 -17.09 7.69 -14.65
C VAL A 51 -16.23 8.72 -15.37
N ARG A 52 -16.77 9.39 -16.40
CA ARG A 52 -16.08 10.51 -17.05
C ARG A 52 -15.85 11.66 -16.08
N GLU A 53 -16.90 12.07 -15.36
CA GLU A 53 -16.84 13.20 -14.43
C GLU A 53 -15.87 12.93 -13.27
N VAL A 54 -15.88 11.72 -12.67
CA VAL A 54 -14.98 11.41 -11.54
C VAL A 54 -13.51 11.48 -11.94
N LEU A 55 -13.16 10.97 -13.12
CA LEU A 55 -11.78 10.96 -13.61
C LEU A 55 -11.36 12.31 -14.21
N SER A 56 -12.29 13.18 -14.59
CA SER A 56 -11.98 14.49 -15.19
C SER A 56 -11.67 15.55 -14.13
N PRO A 57 -10.62 16.37 -14.24
CA PRO A 57 -9.66 16.41 -15.35
C PRO A 57 -8.72 15.19 -15.32
N CYS A 58 -8.47 14.63 -16.49
CA CYS A 58 -7.64 13.44 -16.65
C CYS A 58 -6.58 13.68 -17.71
N THR A 59 -5.33 13.34 -17.41
CA THR A 59 -4.19 13.41 -18.35
C THR A 59 -3.80 12.03 -18.89
N LEU A 60 -4.51 10.98 -18.48
CA LEU A 60 -4.23 9.59 -18.87
C LEU A 60 -4.82 9.21 -20.23
N ASN A 61 -5.59 10.10 -20.85
CA ASN A 61 -6.19 9.94 -22.16
C ASN A 61 -6.06 11.22 -22.99
N ASP A 62 -6.18 11.07 -24.30
CA ASP A 62 -6.18 12.17 -25.25
C ASP A 62 -7.60 12.66 -25.56
N GLN A 63 -8.59 11.75 -25.52
CA GLN A 63 -9.97 12.01 -25.91
C GLN A 63 -10.97 11.20 -25.10
N TRP A 64 -12.20 11.70 -25.00
CA TRP A 64 -13.32 11.04 -24.34
C TRP A 64 -14.43 10.71 -25.32
N ILE A 65 -14.99 9.50 -25.20
CA ILE A 65 -16.25 9.11 -25.80
C ILE A 65 -17.21 8.78 -24.67
N GLN A 66 -18.26 9.58 -24.54
CA GLN A 66 -19.28 9.36 -23.55
C GLN A 66 -20.30 8.37 -24.08
N GLN A 67 -20.42 7.21 -23.42
CA GLN A 67 -21.34 6.15 -23.78
C GLN A 67 -22.78 6.64 -23.88
N ARG A 68 -23.34 6.63 -25.09
CA ARG A 68 -24.77 6.88 -25.35
C ARG A 68 -25.53 5.61 -25.71
N GLY A 69 -24.85 4.66 -26.37
CA GLY A 69 -25.44 3.37 -26.73
C GLY A 69 -25.90 2.55 -25.52
N LYS A 70 -27.18 2.15 -25.51
CA LYS A 70 -27.79 1.31 -24.47
C LYS A 70 -27.68 -0.20 -24.73
N ASN A 71 -27.33 -0.60 -25.96
CA ASN A 71 -27.19 -2.00 -26.36
C ASN A 71 -25.94 -2.20 -27.24
N PRO A 72 -25.46 -3.44 -27.43
CA PRO A 72 -24.22 -3.71 -28.16
C PRO A 72 -24.19 -3.18 -29.60
N LEU A 73 -25.32 -3.21 -30.33
CA LEU A 73 -25.39 -2.71 -31.71
C LEU A 73 -25.25 -1.18 -31.78
N ALA A 74 -25.93 -0.47 -30.87
CA ALA A 74 -25.82 0.98 -30.79
C ALA A 74 -24.40 1.43 -30.42
N VAL A 75 -23.78 0.77 -29.42
CA VAL A 75 -22.38 1.02 -29.06
C VAL A 75 -21.45 0.68 -30.21
N ALA A 76 -21.67 -0.43 -30.92
CA ALA A 76 -20.84 -0.77 -32.07
C ALA A 76 -20.90 0.30 -33.17
N ARG A 77 -22.09 0.84 -33.48
CA ARG A 77 -22.23 1.94 -34.46
C ARG A 77 -21.50 3.20 -34.00
N GLU A 78 -21.59 3.54 -32.72
CA GLU A 78 -20.89 4.67 -32.11
C GLU A 78 -19.36 4.48 -32.25
N LEU A 79 -18.83 3.31 -31.89
CA LEU A 79 -17.40 3.03 -31.96
C LEU A 79 -16.85 2.93 -33.39
N ARG A 80 -17.64 2.46 -34.37
CA ARG A 80 -17.22 2.36 -35.79
C ARG A 80 -16.96 3.72 -36.44
N GLN A 81 -17.48 4.80 -35.89
CA GLN A 81 -17.16 6.16 -36.36
C GLN A 81 -15.69 6.52 -36.13
N HIS A 82 -14.99 5.72 -35.32
CA HIS A 82 -13.59 5.88 -34.98
C HIS A 82 -12.77 4.72 -35.54
N ARG A 83 -11.58 5.01 -36.07
CA ARG A 83 -10.65 4.00 -36.63
C ARG A 83 -9.79 3.36 -35.52
N PHE A 84 -10.45 2.72 -34.55
CA PHE A 84 -9.76 2.01 -33.47
C PHE A 84 -9.09 0.73 -33.97
N THR A 85 -7.82 0.56 -33.61
CA THR A 85 -7.04 -0.65 -33.96
C THR A 85 -6.98 -1.63 -32.79
N HIS A 86 -7.04 -1.11 -31.56
CA HIS A 86 -6.95 -1.86 -30.32
C HIS A 86 -8.02 -1.40 -29.34
N VAL A 87 -8.58 -2.34 -28.56
CA VAL A 87 -9.43 -2.02 -27.42
C VAL A 87 -9.04 -2.80 -26.17
N ILE A 88 -8.84 -2.08 -25.07
CA ILE A 88 -8.59 -2.62 -23.74
C ILE A 88 -9.91 -2.58 -22.96
N LEU A 89 -10.45 -3.76 -22.62
CA LEU A 89 -11.71 -3.92 -21.92
C LEU A 89 -11.51 -4.18 -20.43
N PHE A 90 -11.66 -3.13 -19.60
CA PHE A 90 -11.71 -3.29 -18.15
C PHE A 90 -13.09 -3.76 -17.67
N LYS A 91 -14.16 -3.45 -18.41
CA LYS A 91 -15.50 -4.01 -18.18
C LYS A 91 -15.49 -5.51 -18.46
N ASN A 92 -16.23 -6.30 -17.67
CA ASN A 92 -16.25 -7.77 -17.76
C ASN A 92 -17.46 -8.37 -18.49
N SER A 93 -18.48 -7.57 -18.81
CA SER A 93 -19.75 -8.10 -19.34
C SER A 93 -19.63 -8.63 -20.76
N PHE A 94 -20.43 -9.65 -21.10
CA PHE A 94 -20.57 -10.17 -22.45
C PHE A 94 -20.96 -9.08 -23.46
N ALA A 95 -21.94 -8.24 -23.10
CA ALA A 95 -22.42 -7.14 -23.94
C ALA A 95 -21.31 -6.16 -24.38
N SER A 96 -20.32 -5.90 -23.51
CA SER A 96 -19.19 -5.02 -23.85
C SER A 96 -18.27 -5.65 -24.90
N ALA A 97 -17.94 -6.94 -24.75
CA ALA A 97 -17.13 -7.67 -25.72
C ALA A 97 -17.85 -7.83 -27.06
N LEU A 98 -19.17 -8.09 -27.03
CA LEU A 98 -19.98 -8.18 -28.25
C LEU A 98 -20.01 -6.84 -28.99
N ALA A 99 -20.14 -5.72 -28.29
CA ALA A 99 -20.14 -4.39 -28.91
C ALA A 99 -18.84 -4.10 -29.67
N VAL A 100 -17.68 -4.38 -29.07
CA VAL A 100 -16.38 -4.13 -29.74
C VAL A 100 -16.08 -5.17 -30.84
N PHE A 101 -16.57 -6.39 -30.71
CA PHE A 101 -16.52 -7.40 -31.77
C PHE A 101 -17.34 -6.94 -32.98
N LEU A 102 -18.59 -6.51 -32.75
CA LEU A 102 -19.45 -5.94 -33.80
C LEU A 102 -18.84 -4.67 -34.38
N ALA A 103 -18.17 -3.84 -33.56
CA ALA A 103 -17.44 -2.68 -34.06
C ALA A 103 -16.24 -3.03 -34.96
N ALA A 104 -15.92 -4.32 -35.12
CA ALA A 104 -14.82 -4.84 -35.93
C ALA A 104 -13.44 -4.28 -35.52
N ILE A 105 -13.25 -3.98 -34.23
CA ILE A 105 -11.96 -3.52 -33.72
C ILE A 105 -10.99 -4.71 -33.73
N PRO A 106 -9.86 -4.67 -34.47
CA PRO A 106 -9.03 -5.85 -34.72
C PRO A 106 -8.50 -6.55 -33.47
N SER A 107 -7.85 -5.81 -32.55
CA SER A 107 -7.33 -6.35 -31.29
C SER A 107 -8.24 -5.99 -30.12
N ARG A 108 -8.66 -7.00 -29.35
CA ARG A 108 -9.65 -6.91 -28.26
C ARG A 108 -9.10 -7.66 -27.04
N ILE A 109 -8.57 -6.90 -26.08
CA ILE A 109 -7.90 -7.41 -24.89
C ILE A 109 -8.83 -7.34 -23.68
N GLY A 110 -8.86 -8.39 -22.86
CA GLY A 110 -9.53 -8.34 -21.56
C GLY A 110 -9.72 -9.71 -20.93
N TYR A 111 -10.35 -9.75 -19.76
CA TYR A 111 -10.62 -11.02 -19.08
C TYR A 111 -11.69 -11.86 -19.78
N ALA A 112 -11.47 -13.17 -19.91
CA ALA A 112 -12.44 -14.16 -20.33
C ALA A 112 -13.46 -14.48 -19.22
N ARG A 113 -14.28 -13.49 -18.86
CA ARG A 113 -15.43 -13.62 -17.93
C ARG A 113 -16.74 -13.66 -18.72
N ASP A 114 -17.82 -14.10 -18.07
CA ASP A 114 -19.17 -14.19 -18.65
C ASP A 114 -19.22 -14.86 -20.04
N ASN A 115 -18.42 -15.93 -20.22
CA ASN A 115 -18.30 -16.68 -21.47
C ASN A 115 -17.94 -15.85 -22.71
N ARG A 116 -17.43 -14.62 -22.55
CA ARG A 116 -17.12 -13.70 -23.66
C ARG A 116 -15.79 -13.98 -24.35
N GLY A 117 -15.05 -15.00 -23.92
CA GLY A 117 -13.67 -15.24 -24.33
C GLY A 117 -13.47 -15.48 -25.83
N PHE A 118 -14.50 -15.98 -26.54
CA PHE A 118 -14.45 -16.18 -28.00
C PHE A 118 -14.59 -14.87 -28.79
N LEU A 119 -15.03 -13.79 -28.14
CA LEU A 119 -15.13 -12.45 -28.74
C LEU A 119 -13.82 -11.66 -28.57
N LEU A 120 -12.87 -12.15 -27.76
CA LEU A 120 -11.60 -11.50 -27.47
C LEU A 120 -10.49 -12.13 -28.31
N THR A 121 -9.57 -11.30 -28.81
CA THR A 121 -8.35 -11.81 -29.46
C THR A 121 -7.31 -12.21 -28.43
N ASP A 122 -7.18 -11.39 -27.38
CA ASP A 122 -6.17 -11.52 -26.34
C ASP A 122 -6.89 -11.69 -25.01
N LYS A 123 -7.14 -12.95 -24.65
CA LYS A 123 -8.00 -13.32 -23.53
C LYS A 123 -7.18 -13.64 -22.29
N LEU A 124 -7.47 -12.94 -21.21
CA LEU A 124 -6.87 -13.19 -19.90
C LEU A 124 -7.73 -14.17 -19.09
N PRO A 125 -7.17 -15.28 -18.58
CA PRO A 125 -7.92 -16.18 -17.71
C PRO A 125 -8.12 -15.53 -16.33
N PRO A 126 -9.36 -15.45 -15.81
CA PRO A 126 -9.58 -14.95 -14.46
C PRO A 126 -9.04 -15.95 -13.42
N ALA A 127 -8.41 -15.45 -12.35
CA ALA A 127 -7.94 -16.30 -11.26
C ALA A 127 -9.11 -16.98 -10.54
N ARG A 128 -9.04 -18.30 -10.38
CA ARG A 128 -10.07 -19.11 -9.73
C ARG A 128 -9.48 -19.96 -8.62
N LEU A 129 -10.27 -20.18 -7.59
CA LEU A 129 -10.03 -21.16 -6.53
C LEU A 129 -10.27 -22.58 -7.08
N PRO A 130 -9.81 -23.65 -6.38
CA PRO A 130 -10.06 -25.03 -6.79
C PRO A 130 -11.55 -25.37 -6.97
N ASN A 131 -12.43 -24.71 -6.21
CA ASN A 131 -13.88 -24.83 -6.31
C ASN A 131 -14.50 -24.00 -7.46
N ARG A 132 -13.70 -23.52 -8.41
CA ARG A 132 -14.08 -22.68 -9.56
C ARG A 132 -14.65 -21.30 -9.24
N LYS A 133 -14.79 -20.92 -7.96
CA LYS A 133 -15.13 -19.53 -7.59
C LYS A 133 -13.97 -18.60 -7.93
N PHE A 134 -14.26 -17.33 -8.19
CA PHE A 134 -13.22 -16.32 -8.39
C PHE A 134 -12.37 -16.19 -7.13
N LYS A 135 -11.04 -16.14 -7.32
CA LYS A 135 -10.12 -15.85 -6.23
C LYS A 135 -10.32 -14.37 -5.83
N PRO A 136 -10.47 -14.05 -4.53
CA PRO A 136 -10.51 -12.67 -4.08
C PRO A 136 -9.13 -12.05 -4.31
N ILE A 137 -9.07 -11.15 -5.28
CA ILE A 137 -7.91 -10.35 -5.65
C ILE A 137 -8.42 -8.90 -5.71
N SER A 138 -7.59 -7.96 -5.24
CA SER A 138 -7.92 -6.54 -5.37
C SER A 138 -8.25 -6.17 -6.81
N ALA A 139 -9.25 -5.31 -7.00
CA ALA A 139 -9.58 -4.77 -8.31
C ALA A 139 -8.37 -4.08 -8.96
N ILE A 140 -7.52 -3.40 -8.17
CA ILE A 140 -6.29 -2.76 -8.64
C ILE A 140 -5.38 -3.80 -9.31
N ASP A 141 -5.09 -4.90 -8.62
CA ASP A 141 -4.19 -5.94 -9.14
C ASP A 141 -4.80 -6.63 -10.37
N SER A 142 -6.13 -6.82 -10.36
CA SER A 142 -6.84 -7.37 -11.52
C SER A 142 -6.71 -6.46 -12.74
N TYR A 143 -6.80 -5.13 -12.57
CA TYR A 143 -6.62 -4.18 -13.67
C TYR A 143 -5.16 -4.06 -14.11
N LEU A 144 -4.21 -4.11 -13.18
CA LEU A 144 -2.78 -4.10 -13.49
C LEU A 144 -2.36 -5.33 -14.30
N VAL A 145 -2.96 -6.50 -14.10
CA VAL A 145 -2.69 -7.68 -14.94
C VAL A 145 -3.07 -7.42 -16.41
N ILE A 146 -4.13 -6.65 -16.68
CA ILE A 146 -4.45 -6.24 -18.06
C ILE A 146 -3.38 -5.31 -18.63
N ALA A 147 -2.88 -4.36 -17.82
CA ALA A 147 -1.79 -3.48 -18.22
C ALA A 147 -0.48 -4.25 -18.48
N LEU A 148 -0.19 -5.28 -17.66
CA LEU A 148 0.96 -6.16 -17.83
C LEU A 148 0.89 -6.95 -19.15
N GLU A 149 -0.28 -7.45 -19.51
CA GLU A 149 -0.49 -8.19 -20.77
C GLU A 149 -0.13 -7.35 -22.00
N VAL A 150 -0.38 -6.04 -21.93
CA VAL A 150 -0.02 -5.10 -22.99
C VAL A 150 1.42 -4.56 -22.87
N GLY A 151 2.22 -5.12 -21.94
CA GLY A 151 3.64 -4.82 -21.77
C GLY A 151 3.95 -3.61 -20.89
N ALA A 152 2.99 -3.09 -20.14
CA ALA A 152 3.21 -1.92 -19.28
C ALA A 152 3.90 -2.27 -17.94
N ASP A 153 4.61 -1.30 -17.35
CA ASP A 153 5.13 -1.40 -15.99
C ASP A 153 4.00 -1.24 -14.96
N ILE A 154 3.91 -2.17 -14.02
CA ILE A 154 2.83 -2.27 -13.03
C ILE A 154 3.32 -2.12 -11.59
N THR A 155 4.53 -1.62 -11.39
CA THR A 155 5.14 -1.44 -10.06
C THR A 155 4.40 -0.41 -9.19
N ASP A 156 3.89 0.66 -9.79
CA ASP A 156 3.15 1.72 -9.08
C ASP A 156 1.65 1.41 -8.98
N ARG A 157 1.21 1.03 -7.77
CA ARG A 157 -0.20 0.73 -7.42
C ARG A 157 -0.98 1.96 -6.92
N SER A 158 -0.39 3.15 -6.88
CA SER A 158 -1.02 4.32 -6.26
C SER A 158 -2.21 4.82 -7.07
N LEU A 159 -3.31 5.11 -6.39
CA LEU A 159 -4.49 5.73 -7.00
C LEU A 159 -4.22 7.23 -7.22
N GLU A 160 -4.78 7.79 -8.29
CA GLU A 160 -4.65 9.21 -8.59
C GLU A 160 -5.95 9.81 -9.12
N LEU A 161 -6.28 11.00 -8.66
CA LEU A 161 -7.33 11.86 -9.20
C LEU A 161 -6.83 13.29 -9.20
N SER A 162 -7.27 14.06 -10.18
CA SER A 162 -7.04 15.50 -10.22
C SER A 162 -8.30 16.26 -9.81
N VAL A 163 -8.09 17.41 -9.17
CA VAL A 163 -9.14 18.36 -8.80
C VAL A 163 -9.06 19.52 -9.76
N ASP A 164 -10.21 19.91 -10.32
CA ASP A 164 -10.31 21.11 -11.14
C ASP A 164 -10.20 22.35 -10.23
N PRO A 165 -9.28 23.30 -10.50
CA PRO A 165 -9.21 24.55 -9.75
C PRO A 165 -10.56 25.27 -9.66
N ALA A 166 -11.38 25.27 -10.73
CA ALA A 166 -12.69 25.89 -10.72
C ALA A 166 -13.66 25.22 -9.73
N ALA A 167 -13.49 23.92 -9.47
CA ALA A 167 -14.28 23.21 -8.46
C ALA A 167 -13.90 23.62 -7.03
N ASN A 168 -12.66 24.03 -6.78
CA ASN A 168 -12.26 24.58 -5.47
C ASN A 168 -12.96 25.91 -5.20
N ASP A 169 -13.04 26.79 -6.20
CA ASP A 169 -13.73 28.07 -6.07
C ASP A 169 -15.24 27.87 -5.88
N ALA A 170 -15.83 26.94 -6.63
CA ALA A 170 -17.24 26.56 -6.47
C ALA A 170 -17.55 26.04 -5.05
N ILE A 171 -16.66 25.23 -4.47
CA ILE A 171 -16.81 24.75 -3.09
C ILE A 171 -16.69 25.89 -2.07
N ARG A 172 -15.72 26.80 -2.22
CA ARG A 172 -15.59 27.97 -1.34
C ARG A 172 -16.85 28.84 -1.37
N ALA A 173 -17.47 29.00 -2.55
CA ALA A 173 -18.71 29.76 -2.70
C ALA A 173 -19.93 29.03 -2.11
N LYS A 174 -20.04 27.71 -2.28
CA LYS A 174 -21.17 26.90 -1.77
C LYS A 174 -21.10 26.63 -0.27
N LEU A 175 -19.89 26.60 0.29
CA LEU A 175 -19.61 26.29 1.69
C LEU A 175 -18.72 27.38 2.32
N PRO A 176 -19.24 28.62 2.47
CA PRO A 176 -18.50 29.69 3.13
C PRO A 176 -18.13 29.34 4.56
N GLU A 177 -18.86 28.41 5.20
CA GLU A 177 -18.58 27.90 6.54
C GLU A 177 -17.17 27.29 6.67
N LEU A 178 -16.55 26.88 5.56
CA LEU A 178 -15.19 26.36 5.53
C LEU A 178 -14.12 27.43 5.82
N ALA A 179 -14.41 28.70 5.55
CA ALA A 179 -13.45 29.79 5.74
C ALA A 179 -13.18 30.10 7.22
N ASP A 180 -14.17 29.87 8.09
CA ASP A 180 -14.12 30.18 9.52
C ASP A 180 -13.84 28.95 10.40
N THR A 181 -13.32 27.87 9.80
CA THR A 181 -13.03 26.62 10.50
C THR A 181 -11.91 26.82 11.52
N LYS A 182 -12.18 26.45 12.78
CA LYS A 182 -11.20 26.56 13.90
C LYS A 182 -10.53 25.23 14.25
N GLY A 183 -11.03 24.12 13.69
CA GLY A 183 -10.51 22.77 13.85
C GLY A 183 -10.52 22.04 12.50
N PRO A 184 -10.27 20.72 12.50
CA PRO A 184 -10.17 19.96 11.27
C PRO A 184 -11.52 19.89 10.53
N VAL A 185 -11.46 19.88 9.19
CA VAL A 185 -12.63 19.65 8.34
C VAL A 185 -12.83 18.15 8.15
N VAL A 186 -13.95 17.63 8.63
CA VAL A 186 -14.29 16.20 8.57
C VAL A 186 -15.49 15.99 7.67
N VAL A 187 -15.36 15.11 6.68
CA VAL A 187 -16.46 14.75 5.79
C VAL A 187 -16.93 13.34 6.10
N ILE A 188 -18.19 13.20 6.48
CA ILE A 188 -18.85 11.92 6.73
C ILE A 188 -19.69 11.56 5.50
N VAL A 189 -19.50 10.34 4.98
CA VAL A 189 -20.24 9.79 3.84
C VAL A 189 -21.02 8.56 4.31
N PRO A 190 -22.27 8.74 4.79
CA PRO A 190 -23.06 7.68 5.40
C PRO A 190 -23.86 6.86 4.38
N GLY A 191 -23.86 7.27 3.11
CA GLY A 191 -24.60 6.64 2.02
C GLY A 191 -24.08 5.25 1.62
N GLY A 192 -24.76 4.64 0.65
CA GLY A 192 -24.52 3.25 0.27
C GLY A 192 -25.18 2.84 -1.05
N ALA A 193 -24.61 3.22 -2.19
CA ALA A 193 -25.15 2.88 -3.52
C ALA A 193 -25.29 1.36 -3.79
N PHE A 194 -24.53 0.52 -3.08
CA PHE A 194 -24.66 -0.93 -3.15
C PHE A 194 -25.95 -1.45 -2.50
N GLY A 195 -26.50 -0.72 -1.52
CA GLY A 195 -27.70 -1.10 -0.79
C GLY A 195 -27.57 -0.86 0.71
N PRO A 196 -28.70 -0.97 1.45
CA PRO A 196 -28.79 -0.65 2.88
C PRO A 196 -27.91 -1.55 3.75
N SER A 197 -27.48 -2.71 3.24
CA SER A 197 -26.57 -3.62 3.95
C SER A 197 -25.24 -2.99 4.37
N LYS A 198 -24.79 -1.93 3.69
CA LYS A 198 -23.54 -1.22 3.98
C LYS A 198 -23.73 0.03 4.83
N CYS A 199 -24.96 0.43 5.13
CA CYS A 199 -25.21 1.68 5.84
C CYS A 199 -25.01 1.48 7.34
N TRP A 200 -24.07 2.22 7.92
CA TRP A 200 -23.90 2.25 9.37
C TRP A 200 -25.03 3.10 10.00
N PRO A 201 -25.52 2.77 11.22
CA PRO A 201 -26.67 3.45 11.78
C PRO A 201 -26.47 4.97 11.92
N ASN A 202 -27.50 5.74 11.57
CA ASN A 202 -27.47 7.22 11.62
C ASN A 202 -27.07 7.76 13.01
N ILE A 203 -27.62 7.18 14.08
CA ILE A 203 -27.29 7.58 15.46
C ILE A 203 -25.80 7.49 15.74
N ARG A 204 -25.12 6.48 15.21
CA ARG A 204 -23.68 6.29 15.44
C ARG A 204 -22.83 7.28 14.66
N PHE A 205 -23.27 7.68 13.47
CA PHE A 205 -22.65 8.79 12.75
C PHE A 205 -22.83 10.12 13.50
N ALA A 206 -24.01 10.37 14.07
CA ALA A 206 -24.29 11.55 14.88
C ALA A 206 -23.40 11.59 16.14
N GLU A 207 -23.34 10.50 16.90
CA GLU A 207 -22.48 10.36 18.09
C GLU A 207 -20.98 10.55 17.74
N THR A 208 -20.54 10.03 16.59
CA THR A 208 -19.17 10.24 16.10
C THR A 208 -18.92 11.71 15.75
N ALA A 209 -19.88 12.38 15.10
CA ALA A 209 -19.78 13.79 14.74
C ALA A 209 -19.70 14.68 16.00
N ASP A 210 -20.56 14.42 16.98
CA ASP A 210 -20.57 15.14 18.27
C ASP A 210 -19.25 14.97 19.01
N TRP A 211 -18.71 13.73 19.03
CA TRP A 211 -17.41 13.47 19.64
C TRP A 211 -16.27 14.25 18.95
N LEU A 212 -16.26 14.31 17.61
CA LEU A 212 -15.25 15.06 16.85
C LEU A 212 -15.33 16.57 17.13
N ILE A 213 -16.53 17.11 17.22
CA ILE A 213 -16.76 18.52 17.55
C ILE A 213 -16.26 18.81 18.97
N ALA A 214 -16.65 17.99 19.94
CA ALA A 214 -16.28 18.18 21.34
C ALA A 214 -14.76 18.07 21.59
N ASN A 215 -14.07 17.15 20.93
CA ASN A 215 -12.65 16.86 21.20
C ASN A 215 -11.67 17.62 20.30
N TYR A 216 -12.08 17.97 19.07
CA TYR A 216 -11.19 18.58 18.08
C TYR A 216 -11.70 19.93 17.57
N ASN A 217 -12.86 20.41 18.03
CA ASN A 217 -13.52 21.58 17.46
C ASN A 217 -13.71 21.47 15.93
N ALA A 218 -13.97 20.24 15.48
CA ALA A 218 -14.04 19.89 14.07
C ALA A 218 -15.26 20.53 13.39
N THR A 219 -15.11 20.88 12.11
CA THR A 219 -16.25 21.21 11.25
C THR A 219 -16.67 19.95 10.51
N VAL A 220 -17.86 19.45 10.83
CA VAL A 220 -18.35 18.16 10.32
C VAL A 220 -19.40 18.36 9.23
N ILE A 221 -19.18 17.68 8.11
CA ILE A 221 -19.98 17.78 6.88
C ILE A 221 -20.55 16.43 6.54
N ILE A 222 -21.87 16.34 6.37
CA ILE A 222 -22.56 15.12 5.94
C ILE A 222 -22.76 15.17 4.43
N SER A 223 -22.05 14.29 3.71
CA SER A 223 -22.07 14.20 2.26
C SER A 223 -22.83 12.96 1.79
N VAL A 224 -23.92 13.19 1.06
CA VAL A 224 -24.80 12.13 0.53
C VAL A 224 -25.09 12.33 -0.96
N ALA A 225 -25.49 11.27 -1.65
CA ALA A 225 -25.93 11.40 -3.04
C ALA A 225 -27.25 12.21 -3.13
N PRO A 226 -27.52 12.92 -4.24
CA PRO A 226 -28.67 13.82 -4.36
C PRO A 226 -30.01 13.08 -4.63
N ASN A 227 -30.18 11.89 -4.06
CA ASN A 227 -31.42 11.12 -4.14
C ASN A 227 -32.19 11.20 -2.82
N ARG A 228 -33.51 11.04 -2.89
CA ARG A 228 -34.40 11.18 -1.73
C ARG A 228 -34.00 10.30 -0.55
N THR A 229 -33.61 9.05 -0.81
CA THR A 229 -33.26 8.08 0.24
C THR A 229 -32.01 8.49 1.00
N GLU A 230 -30.94 8.91 0.31
CA GLU A 230 -29.73 9.35 1.01
C GLU A 230 -29.86 10.74 1.64
N ARG A 231 -30.73 11.62 1.11
CA ARG A 231 -31.08 12.88 1.81
C ARG A 231 -31.67 12.60 3.19
N GLN A 232 -32.62 11.67 3.28
CA GLN A 232 -33.21 11.24 4.56
C GLN A 232 -32.16 10.67 5.54
N ILE A 233 -31.09 10.06 5.03
CA ILE A 233 -29.97 9.61 5.88
C ILE A 233 -29.26 10.83 6.48
N ALA A 234 -28.93 11.83 5.66
CA ALA A 234 -28.27 13.04 6.14
C ALA A 234 -29.15 13.83 7.13
N ASP A 235 -30.43 13.98 6.83
CA ASP A 235 -31.40 14.66 7.69
C ASP A 235 -31.47 13.96 9.05
N GLY A 236 -31.65 12.63 9.06
CA GLY A 236 -31.70 11.85 10.30
C GLY A 236 -30.40 11.90 11.11
N ILE A 237 -29.23 12.03 10.48
CA ILE A 237 -27.97 12.23 11.23
C ILE A 237 -27.92 13.62 11.85
N CYS A 238 -28.35 14.65 11.12
CA CYS A 238 -28.36 16.02 11.62
C CYS A 238 -29.39 16.22 12.74
N GLU A 239 -30.55 15.55 12.68
CA GLU A 239 -31.58 15.56 13.73
C GLU A 239 -31.13 14.86 15.02
N LEU A 240 -30.32 13.81 14.90
CA LEU A 240 -29.83 13.04 16.05
C LEU A 240 -28.58 13.64 16.71
N SER A 241 -27.87 14.53 16.02
CA SER A 241 -26.65 15.17 16.54
C SER A 241 -26.99 16.30 17.50
N GLY A 242 -26.25 16.37 18.62
CA GLY A 242 -26.36 17.47 19.57
C GLY A 242 -25.73 18.79 19.09
N ASN A 243 -25.01 18.77 17.97
CA ASN A 243 -24.31 19.92 17.40
C ASN A 243 -24.77 20.22 15.97
N LYS A 244 -24.51 21.45 15.51
CA LYS A 244 -24.83 21.85 14.14
C LYS A 244 -23.85 21.20 13.16
N LEU A 245 -24.38 20.36 12.27
CA LEU A 245 -23.65 19.75 11.15
C LEU A 245 -23.96 20.47 9.84
N ILE A 246 -23.04 20.39 8.86
CA ILE A 246 -23.29 20.90 7.50
C ILE A 246 -23.94 19.78 6.67
N ASN A 247 -25.23 19.94 6.35
CA ASN A 247 -26.00 18.95 5.59
C ASN A 247 -25.92 19.20 4.07
N LEU A 248 -25.18 18.37 3.33
CA LEU A 248 -25.13 18.45 1.87
C LEU A 248 -26.30 17.74 1.16
N GLY A 249 -27.21 17.11 1.92
CA GLY A 249 -28.49 16.61 1.39
C GLY A 249 -29.33 17.75 0.80
N GLU A 250 -29.27 18.92 1.42
CA GLU A 250 -29.96 20.15 0.98
C GLU A 250 -29.14 20.92 -0.07
N ARG A 251 -27.81 20.76 -0.08
CA ARG A 251 -26.86 21.47 -0.95
C ARG A 251 -26.08 20.48 -1.81
N SER A 252 -26.69 19.99 -2.88
CA SER A 252 -26.08 18.95 -3.73
C SER A 252 -24.79 19.43 -4.39
N LEU A 253 -23.78 18.56 -4.36
CA LEU A 253 -22.51 18.74 -5.06
C LEU A 253 -22.46 17.89 -6.33
N SER A 254 -21.82 18.42 -7.37
CA SER A 254 -21.29 17.63 -8.48
C SER A 254 -20.14 16.73 -8.00
N ILE A 255 -19.72 15.77 -8.82
CA ILE A 255 -18.58 14.90 -8.48
C ILE A 255 -17.28 15.71 -8.48
N GLY A 256 -17.16 16.69 -9.39
CA GLY A 256 -16.03 17.64 -9.39
C GLY A 256 -15.91 18.40 -8.08
N GLU A 257 -17.02 18.95 -7.60
CA GLU A 257 -17.11 19.65 -6.30
C GLU A 257 -16.86 18.71 -5.11
N LEU A 258 -17.36 17.46 -5.15
CA LEU A 258 -17.07 16.47 -4.11
C LEU A 258 -15.56 16.20 -3.99
N LYS A 259 -14.85 16.10 -5.12
CA LYS A 259 -13.38 15.96 -5.12
C LYS A 259 -12.70 17.19 -4.51
N ALA A 260 -13.16 18.39 -4.83
CA ALA A 260 -12.63 19.62 -4.24
C ALA A 260 -12.85 19.66 -2.72
N LEU A 261 -14.06 19.32 -2.26
CA LEU A 261 -14.38 19.20 -0.84
C LEU A 261 -13.47 18.19 -0.15
N PHE A 262 -13.27 17.01 -0.74
CA PHE A 262 -12.39 15.99 -0.18
C PHE A 262 -10.93 16.47 -0.15
N SER A 263 -10.46 17.16 -1.20
CA SER A 263 -9.11 17.71 -1.21
C SER A 263 -8.88 18.73 -0.09
N ALA A 264 -9.92 19.43 0.34
CA ALA A 264 -9.91 20.40 1.42
C ALA A 264 -10.16 19.78 2.81
N SER A 265 -10.51 18.48 2.91
CA SER A 265 -10.77 17.83 4.19
C SER A 265 -9.52 17.24 4.83
N ASP A 266 -9.51 17.23 6.17
CA ASP A 266 -8.48 16.61 6.98
C ASP A 266 -8.75 15.11 7.21
N LEU A 267 -10.03 14.73 7.24
CA LEU A 267 -10.49 13.36 7.46
C LEU A 267 -11.77 13.09 6.69
N VAL A 268 -11.87 11.88 6.13
CA VAL A 268 -13.11 11.35 5.55
C VAL A 268 -13.51 10.09 6.31
N ILE A 269 -14.75 10.04 6.80
CA ILE A 269 -15.33 8.85 7.44
C ILE A 269 -16.43 8.31 6.52
N THR A 270 -16.35 7.05 6.10
CA THR A 270 -17.23 6.55 5.04
C THR A 270 -17.53 5.06 5.17
N ASN A 271 -18.69 4.63 4.69
CA ASN A 271 -18.92 3.21 4.39
C ASN A 271 -18.09 2.77 3.17
N ASP A 272 -17.90 1.46 2.96
CA ASP A 272 -17.26 0.91 1.75
C ASP A 272 -18.06 1.23 0.46
N THR A 273 -17.84 2.42 -0.09
CA THR A 273 -18.59 3.00 -1.22
C THR A 273 -17.66 3.77 -2.16
N GLY A 274 -18.16 4.17 -3.34
CA GLY A 274 -17.32 4.86 -4.32
C GLY A 274 -16.57 6.11 -3.81
N PRO A 275 -17.18 6.99 -2.98
CA PRO A 275 -16.48 8.15 -2.42
C PRO A 275 -15.23 7.80 -1.60
N ARG A 276 -15.21 6.66 -0.90
CA ARG A 276 -13.99 6.15 -0.23
C ARG A 276 -12.77 6.19 -1.15
N HIS A 277 -12.92 5.72 -2.39
CA HIS A 277 -11.83 5.67 -3.35
C HIS A 277 -11.40 7.06 -3.82
N ILE A 278 -12.31 8.04 -3.86
CA ILE A 278 -11.97 9.44 -4.12
C ILE A 278 -11.04 9.96 -3.03
N ALA A 279 -11.40 9.75 -1.76
CA ALA A 279 -10.60 10.21 -0.62
C ALA A 279 -9.20 9.59 -0.62
N VAL A 280 -9.11 8.29 -0.89
CA VAL A 280 -7.82 7.57 -1.01
C VAL A 280 -6.99 8.11 -2.18
N ALA A 281 -7.59 8.30 -3.36
CA ALA A 281 -6.88 8.80 -4.54
C ALA A 281 -6.40 10.26 -4.39
N LEU A 282 -7.10 11.06 -3.59
CA LEU A 282 -6.70 12.41 -3.21
C LEU A 282 -5.76 12.44 -1.99
N ARG A 283 -5.33 11.27 -1.50
CA ARG A 283 -4.42 11.10 -0.37
C ARG A 283 -4.93 11.77 0.92
N ARG A 284 -6.22 11.66 1.20
CA ARG A 284 -6.81 12.11 2.47
C ARG A 284 -6.64 11.05 3.55
N LYS A 285 -6.84 11.42 4.81
CA LYS A 285 -7.01 10.43 5.89
C LYS A 285 -8.41 9.85 5.79
N VAL A 286 -8.54 8.54 5.95
CA VAL A 286 -9.82 7.85 5.74
C VAL A 286 -10.09 6.86 6.86
N VAL A 287 -11.29 6.91 7.45
CA VAL A 287 -11.84 5.80 8.23
C VAL A 287 -12.92 5.14 7.39
N THR A 288 -12.72 3.86 7.05
CA THR A 288 -13.68 3.11 6.25
C THR A 288 -14.38 2.06 7.10
N ILE A 289 -15.71 2.09 7.12
CA ILE A 289 -16.55 1.11 7.79
C ILE A 289 -16.96 0.01 6.79
N PHE A 290 -16.61 -1.23 7.11
CA PHE A 290 -16.98 -2.43 6.36
C PHE A 290 -17.96 -3.30 7.15
N GLY A 291 -19.00 -3.77 6.45
CA GLY A 291 -19.94 -4.78 6.97
C GLY A 291 -20.01 -6.02 6.10
N PRO A 292 -20.87 -6.03 5.06
CA PRO A 292 -21.18 -7.26 4.31
C PRO A 292 -20.09 -7.66 3.31
N ASN A 293 -19.28 -6.71 2.84
CA ASN A 293 -18.35 -6.94 1.74
C ASN A 293 -16.98 -7.39 2.23
N ASN A 294 -16.34 -8.30 1.49
CA ASN A 294 -14.95 -8.65 1.74
C ASN A 294 -14.01 -7.49 1.35
N PRO A 295 -13.22 -6.91 2.29
CA PRO A 295 -12.33 -5.78 2.02
C PRO A 295 -11.25 -6.07 0.97
N VAL A 296 -10.85 -7.34 0.78
CA VAL A 296 -9.81 -7.76 -0.17
C VAL A 296 -10.15 -7.31 -1.60
N TRP A 297 -11.43 -7.26 -1.98
CA TRP A 297 -11.85 -6.84 -3.32
C TRP A 297 -11.45 -5.39 -3.64
N THR A 298 -11.46 -4.54 -2.63
CA THR A 298 -11.23 -3.10 -2.74
C THR A 298 -10.04 -2.65 -1.89
N GLU A 299 -9.10 -3.57 -1.65
CA GLU A 299 -7.87 -3.32 -0.91
C GLU A 299 -6.94 -2.44 -1.73
N THR A 300 -6.57 -1.30 -1.14
CA THR A 300 -5.73 -0.26 -1.74
C THR A 300 -4.28 -0.32 -1.26
N GLY A 301 -4.05 -0.81 -0.03
CA GLY A 301 -2.75 -0.72 0.65
C GLY A 301 -2.36 0.71 1.03
N TYR A 302 -3.32 1.63 1.10
CA TYR A 302 -3.07 3.03 1.41
C TYR A 302 -2.87 3.24 2.92
N GLU A 303 -1.76 3.87 3.29
CA GLU A 303 -1.29 3.95 4.68
C GLU A 303 -2.11 4.85 5.61
N ASN A 304 -2.80 5.87 5.07
CA ASN A 304 -3.66 6.76 5.87
C ASN A 304 -5.14 6.35 5.79
N GLU A 305 -5.42 5.07 5.50
CA GLU A 305 -6.76 4.50 5.63
C GLU A 305 -6.79 3.49 6.79
N THR A 306 -7.69 3.72 7.75
CA THR A 306 -8.05 2.75 8.78
C THR A 306 -9.36 2.06 8.40
N GLN A 307 -9.30 0.76 8.16
CA GLN A 307 -10.48 -0.06 7.84
C GLN A 307 -11.02 -0.71 9.11
N ILE A 308 -12.28 -0.44 9.45
CA ILE A 308 -12.97 -1.04 10.59
C ILE A 308 -13.98 -2.04 10.06
N ILE A 309 -13.77 -3.31 10.41
CA ILE A 309 -14.53 -4.43 9.84
C ILE A 309 -15.44 -5.02 10.90
N GLY A 310 -16.74 -5.03 10.60
CA GLY A 310 -17.78 -5.68 11.39
C GLY A 310 -17.66 -7.20 11.39
N ASN A 311 -16.82 -7.74 12.27
CA ASN A 311 -16.53 -9.18 12.31
C ASN A 311 -17.67 -9.97 12.97
N VAL A 312 -18.53 -10.57 12.15
CA VAL A 312 -19.64 -11.44 12.58
C VAL A 312 -19.67 -12.72 11.76
N PRO A 313 -20.25 -13.83 12.26
CA PRO A 313 -20.20 -15.13 11.57
C PRO A 313 -20.80 -15.15 10.15
N CYS A 314 -21.72 -14.23 9.84
CA CYS A 314 -22.31 -14.15 8.50
C CYS A 314 -21.55 -13.25 7.52
N ALA A 315 -20.50 -12.55 7.96
CA ALA A 315 -19.69 -11.67 7.11
C ALA A 315 -18.36 -12.36 6.72
N PRO A 316 -17.85 -12.13 5.50
CA PRO A 316 -18.46 -11.37 4.40
C PRO A 316 -19.57 -12.18 3.70
N CYS A 317 -20.71 -11.55 3.41
CA CYS A 317 -21.80 -12.16 2.64
C CYS A 317 -21.94 -11.58 1.22
N ASP A 318 -21.34 -10.41 0.95
CA ASP A 318 -21.37 -9.67 -0.32
C ASP A 318 -22.81 -9.43 -0.86
N LYS A 319 -23.81 -9.29 0.03
CA LYS A 319 -25.22 -9.09 -0.36
C LYS A 319 -25.67 -7.64 -0.20
N PRO A 320 -26.36 -7.05 -1.20
CA PRO A 320 -26.84 -5.67 -1.15
C PRO A 320 -27.97 -5.47 -0.14
N ILE A 321 -28.80 -6.49 0.07
CA ILE A 321 -29.90 -6.52 1.03
C ILE A 321 -29.62 -7.59 2.08
N CYS A 322 -29.64 -7.20 3.35
CA CYS A 322 -29.46 -8.12 4.46
C CYS A 322 -30.77 -8.88 4.72
N LYS A 323 -30.67 -10.19 4.96
CA LYS A 323 -31.84 -11.00 5.38
C LYS A 323 -32.21 -10.77 6.85
N LYS A 324 -31.29 -10.21 7.64
CA LYS A 324 -31.49 -9.86 9.05
C LYS A 324 -31.72 -8.34 9.12
N SER A 325 -32.80 -7.91 9.73
CA SER A 325 -33.14 -6.48 9.90
C SER A 325 -32.11 -5.71 10.71
N GLU A 326 -31.40 -6.37 11.62
CA GLU A 326 -30.46 -5.72 12.55
C GLU A 326 -29.13 -5.29 11.92
N HIS A 327 -28.76 -5.82 10.75
CA HIS A 327 -27.45 -5.55 10.14
C HIS A 327 -26.26 -5.75 11.11
N SER A 328 -26.22 -6.90 11.81
CA SER A 328 -25.28 -7.16 12.92
C SER A 328 -23.80 -6.88 12.59
N CYS A 329 -23.37 -7.00 11.32
CA CYS A 329 -22.02 -6.61 10.90
C CYS A 329 -21.77 -5.10 11.07
N MET A 330 -22.70 -4.25 10.64
CA MET A 330 -22.60 -2.81 10.83
C MET A 330 -22.73 -2.43 12.31
N LEU A 331 -23.58 -3.14 13.08
CA LEU A 331 -23.69 -2.93 14.54
C LEU A 331 -22.47 -3.39 15.33
N ALA A 332 -21.67 -4.32 14.81
CA ALA A 332 -20.42 -4.73 15.45
C ALA A 332 -19.34 -3.64 15.40
N VAL A 333 -19.46 -2.68 14.47
CA VAL A 333 -18.57 -1.51 14.42
C VAL A 333 -19.11 -0.44 15.35
N THR A 334 -18.50 -0.26 16.53
CA THR A 334 -18.98 0.69 17.54
C THR A 334 -18.50 2.12 17.29
N VAL A 335 -19.14 3.11 17.93
CA VAL A 335 -18.72 4.51 17.84
C VAL A 335 -17.32 4.70 18.38
N GLU A 336 -16.98 4.04 19.48
CA GLU A 336 -15.66 4.12 20.11
C GLU A 336 -14.56 3.66 19.16
N MET A 337 -14.81 2.61 18.37
CA MET A 337 -13.85 2.14 17.35
C MET A 337 -13.60 3.20 16.28
N VAL A 338 -14.66 3.87 15.82
CA VAL A 338 -14.57 4.92 14.79
C VAL A 338 -13.91 6.18 15.35
N CYS A 339 -14.30 6.62 16.54
CA CYS A 339 -13.70 7.76 17.23
C CYS A 339 -12.21 7.52 17.54
N ALA A 340 -11.83 6.33 18.01
CA ALA A 340 -10.43 5.99 18.25
C ALA A 340 -9.60 6.05 16.96
N ALA A 341 -10.10 5.47 15.86
CA ALA A 341 -9.43 5.52 14.57
C ALA A 341 -9.32 6.96 14.03
N ALA A 342 -10.39 7.75 14.16
CA ALA A 342 -10.40 9.15 13.76
C ALA A 342 -9.41 9.98 14.59
N GLY A 343 -9.40 9.78 15.91
CA GLY A 343 -8.47 10.42 16.84
C GLY A 343 -7.03 10.07 16.52
N GLU A 344 -6.69 8.80 16.29
CA GLU A 344 -5.34 8.40 15.88
C GLU A 344 -4.90 9.10 14.59
N LEU A 345 -5.76 9.15 13.58
CA LEU A 345 -5.48 9.83 12.31
C LEU A 345 -5.32 11.35 12.51
N LEU A 346 -6.16 11.98 13.33
CA LEU A 346 -6.11 13.43 13.60
C LEU A 346 -4.95 13.81 14.52
N ASP A 347 -4.68 13.08 15.59
CA ASP A 347 -3.62 13.35 16.58
C ASP A 347 -2.22 13.06 16.07
N ASN A 348 -2.10 12.19 15.07
CA ASN A 348 -0.90 12.14 14.26
C ASN A 348 -0.58 13.51 13.60
N ASN A 349 -1.46 14.53 13.64
CA ASN A 349 -1.11 15.94 13.37
C ASN A 349 -0.28 16.60 14.47
N ARG A 350 -0.49 16.31 15.76
CA ARG A 350 0.30 16.92 16.87
C ARG A 350 1.74 16.42 16.90
N LYS A 351 2.01 15.25 16.31
CA LYS A 351 3.36 14.72 16.05
C LYS A 351 3.86 14.94 14.62
N ARG A 352 3.08 15.58 13.74
CA ARG A 352 3.51 15.95 12.38
C ARG A 352 4.00 17.39 12.33
N ALA A 353 5.18 17.61 12.90
CA ALA A 353 6.16 18.40 12.18
C ALA A 353 6.39 17.70 10.84
N ARG A 354 5.96 18.34 9.75
CA ARG A 354 6.17 17.92 8.35
C ARG A 354 5.62 16.51 8.03
N ILE A 355 4.70 16.47 7.07
CA ILE A 355 4.67 15.40 6.08
C ILE A 355 6.15 15.08 5.77
N PRO A 356 6.67 13.84 5.88
CA PRO A 356 7.86 13.55 5.12
C PRO A 356 7.37 13.76 3.69
N ALA A 357 7.71 14.93 3.12
CA ALA A 357 7.72 15.15 1.70
C ALA A 357 8.24 13.83 1.12
N ARG A 358 7.58 13.31 0.07
CA ARG A 358 8.15 12.21 -0.73
C ARG A 358 9.65 12.35 -0.66
N ARG A 359 10.36 11.37 -0.04
CA ARG A 359 11.79 11.49 0.27
C ARG A 359 12.47 12.09 -0.96
N GLU A 360 12.79 13.37 -0.89
CA GLU A 360 13.30 14.09 -2.03
C GLU A 360 14.79 13.96 -1.91
N PHE A 361 15.29 12.88 -2.50
CA PHE A 361 16.72 12.73 -2.71
C PHE A 361 17.12 13.73 -3.79
N ILE A 362 17.95 14.69 -3.40
CA ILE A 362 18.52 15.68 -4.30
C ILE A 362 19.82 15.10 -4.85
N GLU A 363 19.96 15.11 -6.17
CA GLU A 363 21.22 14.79 -6.82
C GLU A 363 22.19 15.96 -6.60
N THR A 364 23.16 15.80 -5.71
CA THR A 364 24.13 16.86 -5.37
C THR A 364 25.35 16.86 -6.30
N SER A 365 25.67 15.69 -6.88
CA SER A 365 26.61 15.51 -7.98
C SER A 365 26.23 14.27 -8.78
N GLN A 366 26.87 14.04 -9.93
CA GLN A 366 26.50 12.96 -10.86
C GLN A 366 26.37 11.61 -10.14
N SER A 367 25.14 11.07 -10.10
CA SER A 367 24.78 9.81 -9.47
C SER A 367 25.04 9.74 -7.95
N PHE A 368 25.05 10.88 -7.27
CA PHE A 368 25.18 11.04 -5.82
C PHE A 368 23.93 11.70 -5.26
N PHE A 369 23.19 10.99 -4.42
CA PHE A 369 21.88 11.39 -3.95
C PHE A 369 21.85 11.57 -2.44
N VAL A 370 21.28 12.67 -1.95
CA VAL A 370 21.18 12.99 -0.51
C VAL A 370 19.75 13.38 -0.17
N ASP A 371 19.21 12.85 0.93
CA ASP A 371 17.94 13.28 1.50
C ASP A 371 17.99 14.78 1.77
N SER A 372 16.99 15.54 1.30
CA SER A 372 16.97 17.00 1.37
C SER A 372 17.18 17.57 2.77
N GLY A 373 16.83 16.82 3.83
CA GLY A 373 17.07 17.21 5.22
C GLY A 373 18.53 17.13 5.68
N TYR A 374 19.43 16.56 4.87
CA TYR A 374 20.84 16.30 5.22
C TYR A 374 21.83 16.97 4.25
N VAL A 375 21.35 17.66 3.21
CA VAL A 375 22.22 18.31 2.21
C VAL A 375 23.22 19.26 2.87
N THR A 376 22.75 20.16 3.73
CA THR A 376 23.62 21.12 4.43
C THR A 376 24.64 20.44 5.36
N ALA A 377 24.28 19.33 6.02
CA ALA A 377 25.22 18.54 6.81
C ALA A 377 26.32 17.90 5.95
N PHE A 378 25.94 17.38 4.78
CA PHE A 378 26.87 16.76 3.84
C PHE A 378 27.81 17.81 3.23
N GLU A 379 27.31 19.00 2.91
CA GLU A 379 28.12 20.14 2.46
C GLU A 379 29.14 20.56 3.52
N LYS A 380 28.73 20.70 4.79
CA LYS A 380 29.63 21.04 5.91
C LYS A 380 30.74 20.00 6.11
N LEU A 381 30.44 18.72 5.86
CA LEU A 381 31.43 17.64 5.93
C LEU A 381 32.27 17.48 4.64
N GLY A 382 31.99 18.24 3.59
CA GLY A 382 32.62 18.08 2.28
C GLY A 382 32.23 16.80 1.54
N LEU A 383 31.15 16.13 1.95
CA LEU A 383 30.65 14.87 1.39
C LEU A 383 29.73 15.12 0.19
N THR A 384 30.20 15.87 -0.81
CA THR A 384 29.39 16.28 -1.96
C THR A 384 29.70 15.51 -3.25
N SER A 385 30.70 14.63 -3.23
CA SER A 385 31.13 13.83 -4.39
C SER A 385 31.60 12.44 -4.00
N PHE A 386 31.70 11.53 -4.98
CA PHE A 386 32.25 10.19 -4.77
C PHE A 386 33.69 10.22 -4.27
N ASP A 387 34.56 11.04 -4.85
CA ASP A 387 35.96 11.06 -4.44
C ASP A 387 36.13 11.56 -3.01
N ALA A 388 35.34 12.57 -2.61
CA ALA A 388 35.31 13.02 -1.22
C ALA A 388 34.78 11.93 -0.27
N LEU A 389 33.67 11.26 -0.61
CA LEU A 389 33.07 10.22 0.22
C LEU A 389 33.93 8.95 0.32
N PHE A 390 34.62 8.56 -0.74
CA PHE A 390 35.53 7.41 -0.73
C PHE A 390 36.86 7.72 -0.06
N SER A 391 37.25 9.00 0.02
CA SER A 391 38.42 9.45 0.79
C SER A 391 38.08 9.76 2.27
N PHE A 392 36.80 9.85 2.61
CA PHE A 392 36.34 10.15 3.96
C PHE A 392 36.62 8.99 4.92
N ASN A 393 37.47 9.22 5.91
CA ASN A 393 37.82 8.21 6.93
C ASN A 393 37.68 8.75 8.37
N SER A 394 37.03 9.90 8.54
CA SER A 394 36.81 10.56 9.84
C SER A 394 35.67 9.91 10.64
N GLY A 395 35.79 8.61 10.89
CA GLY A 395 34.81 7.82 11.64
C GLY A 395 35.43 6.56 12.24
N LYS A 396 34.60 5.73 12.87
CA LYS A 396 35.03 4.47 13.51
C LYS A 396 34.54 3.28 12.70
N ASP A 397 35.28 2.18 12.70
CA ASP A 397 34.74 0.91 12.20
C ASP A 397 33.75 0.38 13.25
N PRO A 398 32.46 0.18 12.91
CA PRO A 398 31.45 -0.35 13.83
C PRO A 398 31.70 -1.82 14.21
N GLY A 399 32.72 -2.48 13.63
CA GLY A 399 33.17 -3.82 13.99
C GLY A 399 32.51 -4.97 13.21
N GLY A 400 32.94 -6.19 13.53
CA GLY A 400 32.45 -7.44 12.94
C GLY A 400 33.52 -8.26 12.21
N SER A 401 33.10 -9.31 11.51
CA SER A 401 34.00 -10.22 10.77
C SER A 401 34.76 -9.54 9.64
N SER A 402 35.90 -10.14 9.26
CA SER A 402 36.76 -9.69 8.15
C SER A 402 35.93 -9.42 6.88
N LEU A 403 36.01 -8.17 6.40
CA LEU A 403 35.31 -7.72 5.20
C LEU A 403 36.17 -8.02 3.96
N PRO A 404 35.54 -8.34 2.81
CA PRO A 404 36.25 -8.34 1.54
C PRO A 404 36.89 -6.97 1.26
N GLU A 405 38.05 -6.95 0.61
CA GLU A 405 38.83 -5.74 0.33
C GLU A 405 38.03 -4.65 -0.40
N TYR A 406 37.10 -5.04 -1.27
CA TYR A 406 36.23 -4.11 -2.00
C TYR A 406 35.14 -3.45 -1.12
N ARG A 407 35.01 -3.80 0.17
CA ARG A 407 33.93 -3.35 1.05
C ARG A 407 34.46 -2.72 2.34
N SER A 408 34.00 -1.51 2.67
CA SER A 408 34.29 -0.86 3.96
C SER A 408 33.02 -0.33 4.64
N ARG A 409 33.11 -0.15 5.96
CA ARG A 409 32.04 0.38 6.81
C ARG A 409 32.61 1.47 7.71
N LEU A 410 31.86 2.53 7.93
CA LEU A 410 32.26 3.64 8.78
C LEU A 410 31.05 4.19 9.54
N GLU A 411 31.21 4.39 10.83
CA GLU A 411 30.27 5.11 11.69
C GLU A 411 30.81 6.51 11.95
N PHE A 412 29.98 7.54 11.76
CA PHE A 412 30.35 8.94 12.01
C PHE A 412 29.13 9.75 12.47
N LYS A 413 29.37 10.90 13.12
CA LYS A 413 28.30 11.78 13.62
C LYS A 413 28.20 13.05 12.78
N ILE A 414 26.98 13.55 12.66
CA ILE A 414 26.66 14.89 12.13
C ILE A 414 25.98 15.69 13.23
N SER A 415 26.17 17.01 13.24
CA SER A 415 25.68 17.89 14.30
C SER A 415 24.34 18.58 13.98
N ASP A 416 23.90 18.55 12.73
CA ASP A 416 22.72 19.29 12.26
C ASP A 416 22.09 18.60 11.04
N PRO A 417 21.15 17.65 11.24
CA PRO A 417 20.61 17.21 12.53
C PRO A 417 21.62 16.39 13.36
N ASP A 418 21.56 16.46 14.69
CA ASP A 418 22.42 15.65 15.59
C ASP A 418 22.08 14.17 15.48
N LYS A 419 22.90 13.42 14.74
CA LYS A 419 22.66 12.02 14.38
C LYS A 419 23.96 11.25 14.16
N THR A 420 23.94 9.97 14.50
CA THR A 420 24.95 9.00 14.06
C THR A 420 24.52 8.38 12.73
N LEU A 421 25.45 8.29 11.79
CA LEU A 421 25.26 7.74 10.45
C LEU A 421 26.22 6.57 10.22
N PHE A 422 25.76 5.60 9.44
CA PHE A 422 26.52 4.43 9.01
C PHE A 422 26.71 4.45 7.50
N LEU A 423 27.96 4.56 7.06
CA LEU A 423 28.37 4.49 5.67
C LEU A 423 28.84 3.08 5.32
N LYS A 424 28.27 2.51 4.26
CA LYS A 424 28.79 1.32 3.59
C LYS A 424 29.33 1.72 2.22
N ARG A 425 30.57 1.37 1.91
CA ARG A 425 31.22 1.62 0.61
C ARG A 425 31.57 0.32 -0.08
N TYR A 426 31.44 0.34 -1.40
CA TYR A 426 31.85 -0.72 -2.30
C TYR A 426 32.77 -0.11 -3.38
N ASN A 427 34.05 -0.50 -3.39
CA ASN A 427 35.07 0.02 -4.30
C ASN A 427 35.62 -1.09 -5.18
N ASN A 428 35.39 -0.99 -6.49
CA ASN A 428 35.77 -1.93 -7.53
C ASN A 428 35.46 -3.41 -7.18
N PRO A 429 34.17 -3.75 -6.92
CA PRO A 429 33.82 -5.15 -6.68
C PRO A 429 34.21 -6.02 -7.87
N GLY A 430 34.79 -7.20 -7.63
CA GLY A 430 35.26 -8.08 -8.71
C GLY A 430 34.15 -8.51 -9.67
N ALA A 431 34.47 -8.61 -10.97
CA ALA A 431 33.51 -8.92 -12.04
C ALA A 431 32.68 -10.19 -11.79
N LEU A 432 33.33 -11.26 -11.32
CA LEU A 432 32.68 -12.53 -11.01
C LEU A 432 31.60 -12.39 -9.92
N ILE A 433 31.84 -11.54 -8.91
CA ILE A 433 30.90 -11.31 -7.81
C ILE A 433 29.68 -10.55 -8.36
N GLN A 434 29.91 -9.52 -9.18
CA GLN A 434 28.84 -8.75 -9.81
C GLN A 434 27.97 -9.62 -10.72
N ILE A 435 28.59 -10.38 -11.64
CA ILE A 435 27.87 -11.26 -12.57
C ILE A 435 27.09 -12.33 -11.82
N LYS A 436 27.68 -12.94 -10.79
CA LYS A 436 26.99 -13.90 -9.92
C LYS A 436 25.77 -13.27 -9.27
N ASN A 437 25.90 -12.08 -8.69
CA ASN A 437 24.78 -11.38 -8.08
C ASN A 437 23.69 -11.05 -9.11
N TRP A 438 24.04 -10.59 -10.32
CA TRP A 438 23.06 -10.31 -11.36
C TRP A 438 22.30 -11.55 -11.82
N TYR A 439 22.98 -12.69 -11.91
CA TYR A 439 22.34 -13.97 -12.22
C TYR A 439 21.31 -14.35 -11.14
N TRP A 440 21.68 -14.24 -9.86
CA TRP A 440 20.77 -14.58 -8.75
C TRP A 440 19.58 -13.61 -8.63
N HIS A 441 19.79 -12.34 -8.98
CA HIS A 441 18.77 -11.29 -8.87
C HIS A 441 18.08 -10.95 -10.19
N ASN A 442 18.43 -11.64 -11.28
CA ASN A 442 17.93 -11.44 -12.65
C ASN A 442 17.91 -9.97 -13.10
N SER A 443 18.89 -9.20 -12.64
CA SER A 443 18.98 -7.76 -12.87
C SER A 443 20.41 -7.29 -12.67
N ARG A 444 20.88 -6.40 -13.55
CA ARG A 444 22.15 -5.69 -13.39
C ARG A 444 21.97 -4.61 -12.33
N LYS A 445 22.60 -4.78 -11.17
CA LYS A 445 22.47 -3.91 -9.99
C LYS A 445 23.81 -3.73 -9.30
N SER A 446 24.00 -2.58 -8.64
CA SER A 446 25.19 -2.32 -7.85
C SER A 446 25.10 -2.97 -6.47
N MET A 447 26.22 -3.04 -5.75
CA MET A 447 26.28 -3.65 -4.42
C MET A 447 25.39 -2.95 -3.39
N MET A 448 25.26 -1.62 -3.48
CA MET A 448 24.34 -0.84 -2.64
C MET A 448 22.87 -1.25 -2.83
N SER A 449 22.46 -1.68 -4.03
CA SER A 449 21.06 -2.02 -4.31
C SER A 449 20.56 -3.19 -3.47
N PHE A 450 21.48 -4.05 -3.02
CA PHE A 450 21.14 -5.17 -2.14
C PHE A 450 20.76 -4.71 -0.72
N ASP A 451 21.17 -3.51 -0.29
CA ASP A 451 20.68 -2.91 0.95
C ASP A 451 19.43 -2.05 0.71
N SER A 452 19.40 -1.23 -0.35
CA SER A 452 18.30 -0.29 -0.60
C SER A 452 17.00 -0.97 -1.06
N ASP A 453 17.07 -1.91 -2.00
CA ASP A 453 15.86 -2.51 -2.58
C ASP A 453 15.06 -3.30 -1.54
N PRO A 454 15.69 -4.14 -0.68
CA PRO A 454 14.95 -4.77 0.41
C PRO A 454 14.47 -3.75 1.42
N ALA A 455 15.19 -2.65 1.68
CA ALA A 455 14.72 -1.61 2.61
C ALA A 455 13.38 -1.03 2.14
N ASP A 456 13.26 -0.70 0.86
CA ASP A 456 12.05 -0.12 0.29
C ASP A 456 10.91 -1.13 0.14
N ASP A 457 11.22 -2.38 -0.25
CA ASP A 457 10.24 -3.46 -0.30
C ASP A 457 9.67 -3.79 1.10
N LEU A 458 10.54 -3.88 2.12
CA LEU A 458 10.17 -4.23 3.49
C LEU A 458 9.43 -3.08 4.18
N ALA A 459 9.86 -1.83 3.95
CA ALA A 459 9.15 -0.66 4.45
C ALA A 459 7.72 -0.60 3.92
N ARG A 460 7.49 -0.90 2.63
CA ARG A 460 6.15 -1.03 2.05
C ARG A 460 5.31 -2.14 2.67
N ALA A 461 5.94 -3.17 3.23
CA ALA A 461 5.28 -4.24 3.98
C ALA A 461 5.12 -3.93 5.49
N GLY A 462 5.41 -2.70 5.92
CA GLY A 462 5.30 -2.29 7.32
C GLY A 462 6.39 -2.88 8.23
N ILE A 463 7.49 -3.34 7.66
CA ILE A 463 8.68 -3.80 8.39
C ILE A 463 9.66 -2.63 8.44
N LYS A 464 9.98 -2.18 9.65
CA LYS A 464 10.88 -1.05 9.83
C LYS A 464 12.33 -1.46 9.60
N THR A 465 13.08 -0.59 8.95
CA THR A 465 14.48 -0.76 8.59
C THR A 465 15.22 0.57 8.83
N PRO A 466 16.56 0.57 8.92
CA PRO A 466 17.34 1.81 9.02
C PRO A 466 17.00 2.80 7.90
N LYS A 467 16.88 4.08 8.24
CA LYS A 467 16.51 5.13 7.28
C LYS A 467 17.69 5.42 6.36
N THR A 468 17.54 5.25 5.05
CA THR A 468 18.54 5.68 4.06
C THR A 468 18.59 7.21 4.00
N ILE A 469 19.78 7.77 4.15
CA ILE A 469 20.07 9.21 4.14
C ILE A 469 20.73 9.64 2.82
N SER A 470 21.61 8.81 2.28
CA SER A 470 22.29 9.10 1.03
C SER A 470 22.71 7.80 0.35
N TYR A 471 22.77 7.80 -0.96
CA TYR A 471 23.27 6.68 -1.75
C TYR A 471 23.81 7.17 -3.08
N GLY A 472 24.59 6.32 -3.73
CA GLY A 472 25.06 6.59 -5.08
C GLY A 472 25.73 5.38 -5.71
N GLU A 473 25.75 5.37 -7.03
CA GLU A 473 26.49 4.40 -7.83
C GLU A 473 27.24 5.02 -9.01
N GLN A 474 28.43 4.50 -9.29
CA GLN A 474 29.25 4.83 -10.44
C GLN A 474 29.55 3.56 -11.23
N TRP A 475 29.21 3.60 -12.51
CA TRP A 475 29.39 2.49 -13.44
C TRP A 475 30.54 2.78 -14.41
N GLY A 476 31.31 1.75 -14.73
CA GLY A 476 32.08 1.72 -15.97
C GLY A 476 31.18 1.37 -17.15
N VAL A 477 31.77 0.93 -18.26
CA VAL A 477 30.99 0.51 -19.45
C VAL A 477 30.03 -0.64 -19.12
N PHE A 478 30.48 -1.61 -18.32
CA PHE A 478 29.70 -2.81 -18.01
C PHE A 478 29.63 -3.16 -16.52
N LEU A 479 30.72 -2.95 -15.77
CA LEU A 479 30.81 -3.29 -14.36
C LEU A 479 30.64 -2.06 -13.47
N GLU A 480 30.11 -2.26 -12.27
CA GLU A 480 30.13 -1.29 -11.18
C GLU A 480 31.58 -0.95 -10.84
N LYS A 481 31.88 0.35 -10.74
CA LYS A 481 33.15 0.86 -10.20
C LYS A 481 33.03 1.16 -8.72
N ARG A 482 32.05 1.95 -8.32
CA ARG A 482 31.88 2.38 -6.92
C ARG A 482 30.41 2.47 -6.58
N SER A 483 30.01 2.10 -5.37
CA SER A 483 28.71 2.45 -4.83
C SER A 483 28.76 2.63 -3.33
N PHE A 484 27.81 3.37 -2.79
CA PHE A 484 27.71 3.56 -1.35
C PHE A 484 26.26 3.73 -0.90
N ILE A 485 26.02 3.45 0.38
CA ILE A 485 24.77 3.77 1.06
C ILE A 485 25.09 4.28 2.46
N ILE A 486 24.39 5.34 2.87
CA ILE A 486 24.44 5.92 4.21
C ILE A 486 23.08 5.77 4.85
N THR A 487 23.04 5.18 6.05
CA THR A 487 21.82 5.03 6.84
C THR A 487 21.95 5.69 8.20
N GLU A 488 20.84 6.19 8.73
CA GLU A 488 20.75 6.71 10.10
C GLU A 488 20.81 5.56 11.12
N GLU A 489 21.41 5.83 12.28
CA GLU A 489 21.27 5.00 13.46
C GLU A 489 19.81 4.81 13.86
N LEU A 490 19.49 3.63 14.39
CA LEU A 490 18.14 3.33 14.85
C LEU A 490 17.87 4.08 16.17
N PRO A 491 16.77 4.85 16.28
CA PRO A 491 16.52 5.66 17.47
C PRO A 491 16.18 4.78 18.67
N ASN A 492 16.98 4.87 19.74
CA ASN A 492 16.79 4.17 21.03
C ASN A 492 16.50 2.67 20.85
N ALA A 493 17.25 2.00 19.97
CA ALA A 493 17.05 0.60 19.64
C ALA A 493 18.33 -0.19 19.84
N GLU A 494 18.21 -1.36 20.47
CA GLU A 494 19.31 -2.29 20.67
C GLU A 494 18.99 -3.62 20.00
N SER A 495 20.03 -4.41 19.72
CA SER A 495 19.84 -5.77 19.23
C SER A 495 19.06 -6.59 20.25
N LEU A 496 18.19 -7.49 19.79
CA LEU A 496 17.46 -8.35 20.70
C LEU A 496 18.41 -9.24 21.52
N GLU A 497 19.55 -9.62 20.97
CA GLU A 497 20.57 -10.37 21.71
C GLU A 497 21.03 -9.64 22.98
N GLN A 498 21.25 -8.32 22.89
CA GLN A 498 21.66 -7.48 24.03
C GLN A 498 20.51 -7.14 24.97
N LYS A 499 19.30 -6.90 24.43
CA LYS A 499 18.15 -6.43 25.21
C LYS A 499 17.43 -7.54 25.99
N LEU A 500 17.49 -8.78 25.51
CA LEU A 500 16.74 -9.91 26.09
C LEU A 500 17.16 -10.32 27.52
N PRO A 501 18.45 -10.31 27.91
CA PRO A 501 18.88 -10.54 29.28
C PRO A 501 18.23 -9.60 30.32
N ASP A 502 17.91 -8.37 29.95
CA ASP A 502 17.36 -7.37 30.87
C ASP A 502 15.83 -7.37 30.94
N CYS A 503 15.15 -7.80 29.87
CA CYS A 503 13.68 -7.73 29.77
C CYS A 503 12.91 -8.74 30.65
N PHE A 504 13.55 -9.81 31.16
CA PHE A 504 12.82 -10.97 31.72
C PHE A 504 13.40 -11.55 33.03
N GLN A 505 14.11 -10.74 33.83
CA GLN A 505 14.86 -11.24 35.00
C GLN A 505 13.98 -11.73 36.18
N ASP A 506 12.73 -11.29 36.32
CA ASP A 506 11.82 -11.79 37.38
C ASP A 506 10.54 -12.43 36.81
N ARG A 507 10.49 -13.76 36.81
CA ARG A 507 9.36 -14.54 36.26
C ARG A 507 8.24 -14.82 37.24
N SER A 508 8.40 -14.41 38.50
CA SER A 508 7.47 -14.76 39.58
C SER A 508 6.19 -13.92 39.56
N LYS A 509 6.21 -12.74 38.92
CA LYS A 509 5.07 -11.83 38.84
C LYS A 509 4.23 -12.07 37.58
N THR A 510 2.91 -12.21 37.76
CA THR A 510 1.92 -12.41 36.68
C THR A 510 2.03 -11.38 35.55
N GLU A 511 2.40 -10.14 35.88
CA GLU A 511 2.53 -9.05 34.91
C GLU A 511 3.72 -9.26 33.95
N ASN A 512 4.85 -9.75 34.46
CA ASN A 512 6.04 -10.04 33.66
C ASN A 512 5.78 -11.19 32.66
N LEU A 513 4.96 -12.18 33.04
CA LEU A 513 4.52 -13.25 32.15
C LEU A 513 3.59 -12.73 31.02
N LYS A 514 2.73 -11.74 31.29
CA LYS A 514 1.90 -11.11 30.26
C LYS A 514 2.75 -10.33 29.27
N GLN A 515 3.69 -9.54 29.76
CA GLN A 515 4.62 -8.76 28.92
C GLN A 515 5.46 -9.66 28.03
N GLN A 516 6.00 -10.75 28.56
CA GLN A 516 6.76 -11.74 27.78
C GLN A 516 5.91 -12.38 26.68
N ARG A 517 4.67 -12.79 26.99
CA ARG A 517 3.75 -13.35 25.99
C ARG A 517 3.42 -12.34 24.89
N ASN A 518 3.22 -11.07 25.26
CA ASN A 518 2.98 -10.01 24.29
C ASN A 518 4.21 -9.78 23.39
N PHE A 519 5.41 -9.74 23.97
CA PHE A 519 6.66 -9.65 23.21
C PHE A 519 6.80 -10.79 22.20
N ILE A 520 6.61 -12.05 22.65
CA ILE A 520 6.66 -13.23 21.78
C ILE A 520 5.64 -13.12 20.64
N LYS A 521 4.42 -12.67 20.95
CA LYS A 521 3.35 -12.46 19.95
C LYS A 521 3.79 -11.44 18.89
N ARG A 522 4.34 -10.30 19.32
CA ARG A 522 4.79 -9.24 18.40
C ARG A 522 6.00 -9.67 17.56
N LEU A 523 6.96 -10.38 18.15
CA LEU A 523 8.11 -10.94 17.42
C LEU A 523 7.66 -12.00 16.39
N ALA A 524 6.68 -12.83 16.74
CA ALA A 524 6.09 -13.80 15.81
C ALA A 524 5.36 -13.12 14.65
N GLN A 525 4.61 -12.05 14.93
CA GLN A 525 3.95 -11.24 13.90
C GLN A 525 4.97 -10.53 13.00
N PHE A 526 6.07 -10.02 13.57
CA PHE A 526 7.17 -9.42 12.81
C PHE A 526 7.81 -10.44 11.86
N ALA A 527 8.20 -11.62 12.37
CA ALA A 527 8.77 -12.69 11.56
C ALA A 527 7.78 -13.23 10.52
N GLY A 528 6.48 -13.26 10.84
CA GLY A 528 5.40 -13.63 9.91
C GLY A 528 5.34 -12.66 8.74
N ARG A 529 5.16 -11.37 9.04
CA ARG A 529 5.13 -10.30 8.03
C ARG A 529 6.38 -10.29 7.16
N PHE A 530 7.57 -10.46 7.74
CA PHE A 530 8.81 -10.60 6.99
C PHE A 530 8.75 -11.74 5.98
N HIS A 531 8.30 -12.92 6.39
CA HIS A 531 8.22 -14.06 5.49
C HIS A 531 7.11 -13.95 4.43
N ASP A 532 6.04 -13.19 4.70
CA ASP A 532 4.94 -12.93 3.78
C ASP A 532 5.37 -12.03 2.60
N THR A 533 6.40 -11.20 2.78
CA THR A 533 7.04 -10.45 1.68
C THR A 533 7.81 -11.32 0.69
N SER A 534 7.87 -12.63 0.93
CA SER A 534 8.70 -13.61 0.20
C SER A 534 10.21 -13.42 0.38
N TYR A 535 10.67 -12.44 1.16
CA TYR A 535 12.07 -12.36 1.57
C TYR A 535 12.42 -13.44 2.59
N ARG A 536 13.69 -13.86 2.54
CA ARG A 536 14.39 -14.66 3.54
C ARG A 536 15.68 -13.96 3.89
N HIS A 537 16.17 -14.16 5.10
CA HIS A 537 17.40 -13.54 5.56
C HIS A 537 18.50 -14.59 5.64
N ARG A 538 19.72 -14.33 5.15
CA ARG A 538 20.81 -15.32 5.25
C ARG A 538 21.17 -15.62 6.71
N ASP A 539 21.00 -14.64 7.60
CA ASP A 539 21.37 -14.73 9.02
C ASP A 539 20.24 -14.21 9.92
N PHE A 540 19.09 -14.90 9.99
CA PHE A 540 17.91 -14.42 10.73
C PHE A 540 18.01 -14.66 12.26
N TYR A 541 19.12 -14.24 12.86
CA TYR A 541 19.41 -14.33 14.29
C TYR A 541 18.92 -13.08 15.04
N LEU A 542 18.76 -13.17 16.36
CA LEU A 542 18.35 -12.04 17.21
C LEU A 542 19.31 -10.85 17.14
N ALA A 543 20.59 -11.06 16.85
CA ALA A 543 21.57 -9.98 16.64
C ALA A 543 21.20 -9.03 15.48
N HIS A 544 20.42 -9.49 14.49
CA HIS A 544 20.01 -8.68 13.33
C HIS A 544 18.59 -8.10 13.46
N ILE A 545 17.92 -8.34 14.59
CA ILE A 545 16.60 -7.79 14.88
C ILE A 545 16.77 -6.83 16.05
N PHE A 546 16.50 -5.55 15.80
CA PHE A 546 16.61 -4.50 16.80
C PHE A 546 15.23 -4.21 17.40
N TYR A 547 15.20 -3.80 18.66
CA TYR A 547 13.98 -3.51 19.40
C TYR A 547 14.10 -2.21 20.19
N SER A 548 13.32 -1.21 19.79
CA SER A 548 13.30 0.10 20.45
C SER A 548 12.46 0.12 21.71
N ASP A 549 12.63 1.16 22.52
CA ASP A 549 11.91 1.32 23.79
C ASP A 549 10.41 1.56 23.62
N ASP A 550 9.99 2.14 22.49
CA ASP A 550 8.57 2.21 22.08
C ASP A 550 7.99 0.86 21.62
N GLY A 551 8.84 -0.18 21.61
CA GLY A 551 8.50 -1.54 21.26
C GLY A 551 8.50 -1.83 19.75
N THR A 552 9.10 -0.99 18.92
CA THR A 552 9.20 -1.24 17.48
C THR A 552 10.32 -2.22 17.14
N PHE A 553 10.05 -3.16 16.24
CA PHE A 553 11.07 -4.08 15.70
C PHE A 553 11.64 -3.55 14.39
N TYR A 554 12.96 -3.57 14.28
CA TYR A 554 13.71 -3.19 13.08
C TYR A 554 14.51 -4.39 12.55
N LEU A 555 14.57 -4.55 11.23
CA LEU A 555 15.48 -5.50 10.59
C LEU A 555 16.70 -4.76 10.05
N ILE A 556 17.90 -5.22 10.40
CA ILE A 556 19.16 -4.70 9.86
C ILE A 556 19.85 -5.72 8.94
N ASP A 557 21.01 -5.35 8.38
CA ASP A 557 21.81 -6.15 7.44
C ASP A 557 21.08 -6.61 6.17
N LEU A 558 20.36 -5.68 5.54
CA LEU A 558 19.44 -5.95 4.44
C LEU A 558 20.08 -6.50 3.16
N GLN A 559 21.37 -6.26 2.92
CA GLN A 559 22.17 -6.96 1.89
C GLN A 559 22.10 -8.50 1.98
N ARG A 560 21.71 -9.06 3.12
CA ARG A 560 21.51 -10.51 3.32
C ARG A 560 20.08 -10.96 3.11
N ALA A 561 19.14 -10.04 2.88
CA ALA A 561 17.77 -10.34 2.53
C ALA A 561 17.67 -10.68 1.02
N PHE A 562 17.00 -11.77 0.70
CA PHE A 562 16.82 -12.21 -0.69
C PHE A 562 15.51 -12.97 -0.88
N LYS A 563 15.02 -13.07 -2.13
CA LYS A 563 13.81 -13.82 -2.49
C LYS A 563 14.20 -15.16 -3.13
N PRO A 564 14.23 -16.29 -2.39
CA PRO A 564 14.59 -17.59 -2.98
C PRO A 564 13.55 -18.05 -4.00
N ARG A 565 14.00 -18.37 -5.22
CA ARG A 565 13.14 -18.93 -6.29
C ARG A 565 12.84 -20.42 -6.08
N ILE A 566 13.79 -21.17 -5.52
CA ILE A 566 13.68 -22.60 -5.27
C ILE A 566 13.91 -22.84 -3.78
N LEU A 567 13.24 -23.85 -3.20
CA LEU A 567 13.37 -24.23 -1.79
C LEU A 567 12.97 -23.11 -0.80
N ALA A 568 12.00 -22.26 -1.14
CA ALA A 568 11.55 -21.18 -0.27
C ALA A 568 11.10 -21.64 1.13
N GLU A 569 10.50 -22.84 1.24
CA GLU A 569 10.16 -23.46 2.51
C GLU A 569 11.41 -23.86 3.32
N ARG A 570 12.47 -24.35 2.66
CA ARG A 570 13.74 -24.69 3.33
C ARG A 570 14.37 -23.45 3.97
N PHE A 571 14.38 -22.32 3.25
CA PHE A 571 14.90 -21.08 3.78
C PHE A 571 14.01 -20.51 4.89
N ARG A 572 12.68 -20.64 4.79
CA ARG A 572 11.75 -20.31 5.87
C ARG A 572 12.04 -21.12 7.14
N VAL A 573 12.23 -22.44 7.01
CA VAL A 573 12.62 -23.32 8.13
C VAL A 573 13.96 -22.88 8.72
N LYS A 574 14.93 -22.54 7.86
CA LYS A 574 16.26 -22.09 8.30
C LYS A 574 16.17 -20.77 9.08
N ASP A 575 15.42 -19.78 8.61
CA ASP A 575 15.29 -18.48 9.28
C ASP A 575 14.67 -18.64 10.68
N ILE A 576 13.56 -19.39 10.79
CA ILE A 576 12.95 -19.68 12.09
C ILE A 576 13.87 -20.51 12.99
N ALA A 577 14.67 -21.42 12.42
CA ALA A 577 15.67 -22.17 13.18
C ALA A 577 16.82 -21.29 13.69
N GLN A 578 17.29 -20.30 12.91
CA GLN A 578 18.31 -19.34 13.33
C GLN A 578 17.79 -18.47 14.47
N LEU A 579 16.57 -17.95 14.36
CA LEU A 579 15.91 -17.20 15.42
C LEU A 579 15.76 -18.04 16.71
N TYR A 580 15.31 -19.29 16.56
CA TYR A 580 15.16 -20.23 17.65
C TYR A 580 16.51 -20.55 18.33
N TYR A 581 17.57 -20.71 17.53
CA TYR A 581 18.92 -21.04 18.00
C TYR A 581 19.54 -19.89 18.79
N SER A 582 19.44 -18.64 18.29
CA SER A 582 19.94 -17.48 19.02
C SER A 582 19.13 -17.13 20.27
N ALA A 583 17.90 -17.65 20.40
CA ALA A 583 17.04 -17.37 21.55
C ALA A 583 17.45 -18.24 22.76
N PRO A 584 17.93 -17.65 23.88
CA PRO A 584 18.43 -18.43 25.00
C PRO A 584 17.33 -19.30 25.63
N GLY A 585 17.67 -20.55 25.93
CA GLY A 585 16.75 -21.50 26.57
C GLY A 585 16.33 -21.05 27.98
N SER A 586 17.21 -20.33 28.68
CA SER A 586 16.91 -19.67 29.95
C SER A 586 15.81 -18.61 29.79
N ALA A 587 15.72 -17.90 28.65
CA ALA A 587 14.75 -16.84 28.37
C ALA A 587 13.44 -17.30 27.71
N PHE A 588 13.45 -18.40 26.94
CA PHE A 588 12.27 -18.88 26.20
C PHE A 588 12.04 -20.38 26.33
N SER A 589 10.95 -20.76 27.01
CA SER A 589 10.55 -22.15 27.22
C SER A 589 10.06 -22.83 25.93
N LYS A 590 9.94 -24.17 25.95
CA LYS A 590 9.31 -24.92 24.84
C LYS A 590 7.88 -24.44 24.57
N THR A 591 7.14 -24.06 25.62
CA THR A 591 5.79 -23.52 25.51
C THR A 591 5.78 -22.16 24.83
N ASP A 592 6.75 -21.29 25.12
CA ASP A 592 6.88 -19.98 24.48
C ASP A 592 7.21 -20.10 23.00
N ARG A 593 8.07 -21.04 22.64
CA ARG A 593 8.38 -21.36 21.24
C ARG A 593 7.16 -21.91 20.50
N LEU A 594 6.31 -22.67 21.18
CA LEU A 594 5.02 -23.12 20.63
C LEU A 594 4.03 -21.96 20.44
N ARG A 595 3.95 -21.03 21.40
CA ARG A 595 3.15 -19.80 21.30
C ARG A 595 3.61 -18.94 20.12
N PHE A 596 4.92 -18.74 20.00
CA PHE A 596 5.53 -18.06 18.85
C PHE A 596 5.04 -18.69 17.55
N TYR A 597 5.16 -20.01 17.39
CA TYR A 597 4.76 -20.67 16.14
C TYR A 597 3.26 -20.53 15.85
N LYS A 598 2.40 -20.68 16.87
CA LYS A 598 0.95 -20.49 16.71
C LYS A 598 0.61 -19.10 16.18
N THR A 599 1.19 -18.06 16.78
CA THR A 599 1.01 -16.68 16.31
C THR A 599 1.61 -16.47 14.93
N TYR A 600 2.82 -16.98 14.68
CA TYR A 600 3.51 -16.89 13.40
C TYR A 600 2.72 -17.56 12.25
N ALA A 601 2.07 -18.68 12.52
CA ALA A 601 1.23 -19.39 11.56
C ALA A 601 -0.21 -18.85 11.49
N GLY A 602 -0.60 -17.94 12.38
CA GLY A 602 -1.97 -17.43 12.47
C GLY A 602 -3.00 -18.49 12.87
N LYS A 603 -2.62 -19.47 13.72
CA LYS A 603 -3.47 -20.62 14.07
C LYS A 603 -3.60 -20.82 15.59
N GLU A 604 -4.80 -21.19 16.03
CA GLU A 604 -5.07 -21.53 17.43
C GLU A 604 -4.71 -22.99 17.76
N SER A 605 -4.86 -23.89 16.80
CA SER A 605 -4.53 -25.32 16.90
C SER A 605 -3.56 -25.75 15.78
N LEU A 606 -2.74 -26.76 16.06
CA LEU A 606 -1.70 -27.22 15.13
C LEU A 606 -2.12 -28.49 14.41
N ASP A 607 -2.10 -28.45 13.08
CA ASP A 607 -2.38 -29.60 12.24
C ASP A 607 -1.12 -30.48 12.01
N GLY A 608 -1.28 -31.58 11.26
CA GLY A 608 -0.17 -32.50 10.95
C GLY A 608 0.97 -31.84 10.16
N ARG A 609 0.67 -30.86 9.30
CA ARG A 609 1.67 -30.11 8.52
C ARG A 609 2.44 -29.14 9.40
N ASP A 610 1.75 -28.47 10.33
CA ASP A 610 2.38 -27.60 11.33
C ASP A 610 3.37 -28.37 12.19
N LYS A 611 2.95 -29.53 12.70
CA LYS A 611 3.83 -30.43 13.47
C LYS A 611 5.01 -30.92 12.63
N ALA A 612 4.83 -31.14 11.33
CA ALA A 612 5.93 -31.50 10.44
C ALA A 612 6.92 -30.34 10.24
N PHE A 613 6.42 -29.11 10.05
CA PHE A 613 7.27 -27.92 9.94
C PHE A 613 8.08 -27.68 11.22
N ILE A 614 7.43 -27.72 12.38
CA ILE A 614 8.11 -27.55 13.68
C ILE A 614 9.22 -28.60 13.86
N ARG A 615 8.96 -29.87 13.49
CA ARG A 615 10.00 -30.92 13.51
C ARG A 615 11.18 -30.59 12.58
N LYS A 616 10.93 -30.04 11.39
CA LYS A 616 12.00 -29.58 10.48
C LYS A 616 12.82 -28.45 11.12
N VAL A 617 12.16 -27.48 11.77
CA VAL A 617 12.82 -26.38 12.49
C VAL A 617 13.70 -26.93 13.61
N VAL A 618 13.16 -27.76 14.51
CA VAL A 618 13.92 -28.34 15.64
C VAL A 618 15.12 -29.16 15.15
N ARG A 619 14.95 -30.00 14.12
CA ARG A 619 16.07 -30.73 13.51
C ARG A 619 17.13 -29.78 12.93
N LYS A 620 16.71 -28.65 12.35
CA LYS A 620 17.65 -27.67 11.81
C LYS A 620 18.37 -26.89 12.91
N VAL A 621 17.71 -26.56 14.02
CA VAL A 621 18.32 -25.98 15.22
C VAL A 621 19.45 -26.87 15.72
N ASN A 622 19.19 -28.17 15.89
CA ASN A 622 20.20 -29.14 16.35
C ASN A 622 21.36 -29.37 15.37
N ARG A 623 21.27 -28.85 14.14
CA ARG A 623 22.37 -28.87 13.16
C ARG A 623 23.12 -27.54 13.08
N ILE A 624 22.57 -26.49 13.70
CA ILE A 624 23.20 -25.16 13.81
C ILE A 624 23.99 -25.11 15.12
N ALA A 625 23.44 -25.68 16.19
CA ALA A 625 24.18 -26.09 17.39
C ALA A 625 25.21 -27.15 17.03
#